data_AF-A0A945SRM9-F1
#
_entry.id   AF-A0A945SRM9-F1
#
_cell.length_a   1.000
_cell.length_b   1.000
_cell.length_c   1.000
_cell.angle_alpha   90.00
_cell.angle_beta   90.00
_cell.angle_gamma   90.00
#
_symmetry.space_group_name_H-M   'P 1'
#
loop_
_entity.id
_entity.type
_entity.pdbx_description
1 polymer ?
#
loop_
_entity_poly.entity_id
_entity_poly.type
_entity_poly.pdbx_seq_one_letter_code
_entity_poly.pdbx_strand_id
1 'polypeptide(L)'
;MKSSPAVSVLRARWALIPSRVRAILFVSAGALLLTIMAVFVKILGERLHPAQLMFSRAMIGFLIFAPWLLLRDGRNVIRTNRPGMHLMRGFWGACGNYCFFFAVTHLVLADAMALQFSRPLFMIVLAFLFLGEVAGARRIGVTLAGFAGILIMLRP
;
A
#
# COMPACT_ATOMS: atom_id res chain seq x y z
N MET A 1 10.49 -27.79 -14.33
CA MET A 1 11.51 -26.81 -13.91
C MET A 1 12.10 -27.25 -12.56
N LYS A 2 13.17 -28.06 -12.57
CA LYS A 2 13.86 -28.56 -11.35
C LYS A 2 14.53 -27.36 -10.65
N SER A 3 14.08 -27.02 -9.45
CA SER A 3 14.66 -25.93 -8.66
C SER A 3 16.08 -26.28 -8.22
N SER A 4 17.04 -25.38 -8.48
CA SER A 4 18.44 -25.47 -8.08
C SER A 4 18.58 -25.76 -6.56
N PRO A 5 19.52 -26.62 -6.12
CA PRO A 5 19.66 -27.07 -4.72
C PRO A 5 19.87 -25.93 -3.70
N ALA A 6 20.38 -24.77 -4.13
CA ALA A 6 20.47 -23.59 -3.26
C ALA A 6 19.08 -23.03 -2.88
N VAL A 7 18.11 -23.10 -3.80
CA VAL A 7 16.75 -22.60 -3.61
C VAL A 7 15.95 -23.49 -2.65
N SER A 8 16.21 -24.81 -2.64
CA SER A 8 15.56 -25.73 -1.70
C SER A 8 16.06 -25.54 -0.26
N VAL A 9 17.36 -25.31 -0.07
CA VAL A 9 17.95 -25.02 1.26
C VAL A 9 17.42 -23.70 1.81
N LEU A 10 17.33 -22.66 0.99
CA LEU A 10 16.74 -21.37 1.38
C LEU A 10 15.26 -21.50 1.74
N ARG A 11 14.47 -22.29 0.99
CA ARG A 11 13.07 -22.54 1.33
C ARG A 11 12.91 -23.32 2.64
N ALA A 12 13.77 -24.31 2.90
CA ALA A 12 13.76 -25.07 4.14
C ALA A 12 14.07 -24.17 5.34
N ARG A 13 15.11 -23.32 5.23
CA ARG A 13 15.45 -22.34 6.26
C ARG A 13 14.35 -21.29 6.47
N TRP A 14 13.68 -20.87 5.39
CA TRP A 14 12.54 -19.96 5.46
C TRP A 14 11.30 -20.59 6.12
N ALA A 15 11.10 -21.89 5.95
CA ALA A 15 10.00 -22.62 6.58
C ALA A 15 10.21 -22.81 8.09
N LEU A 16 11.46 -22.80 8.57
CA LEU A 16 11.81 -22.89 9.98
C LEU A 16 11.53 -21.59 10.77
N ILE A 17 11.36 -20.46 10.09
CA ILE A 17 11.09 -19.18 10.74
C ILE A 17 9.60 -19.12 11.17
N PRO A 18 9.31 -18.74 12.43
CA PRO A 18 7.93 -18.57 12.90
C PRO A 18 7.13 -17.61 12.01
N SER A 19 5.85 -17.92 11.77
CA SER A 19 4.97 -17.10 10.92
C SER A 19 4.89 -15.62 11.33
N ARG A 20 4.99 -15.33 12.63
CA ARG A 20 5.01 -13.95 13.16
C ARG A 20 6.25 -13.17 12.70
N VAL A 21 7.42 -13.79 12.75
CA VAL A 21 8.68 -13.16 12.33
C VAL A 21 8.70 -12.93 10.82
N ARG A 22 8.20 -13.89 10.03
CA ARG A 22 8.04 -13.69 8.57
C ARG A 22 7.14 -12.51 8.26
N ALA A 23 6.02 -12.38 8.97
CA ALA A 23 5.11 -11.24 8.79
C ALA A 23 5.79 -9.90 9.12
N ILE A 24 6.52 -9.83 10.24
CA ILE A 24 7.29 -8.63 10.63
C ILE A 24 8.31 -8.28 9.55
N LEU A 25 9.08 -9.26 9.05
CA LEU A 25 10.07 -9.03 7.99
C LEU A 25 9.42 -8.50 6.70
N PHE A 26 8.28 -9.07 6.28
CA PHE A 26 7.56 -8.59 5.10
C PHE A 26 7.02 -7.17 5.27
N VAL A 27 6.46 -6.85 6.45
CA VAL A 27 5.95 -5.50 6.73
C VAL A 27 7.09 -4.48 6.75
N SER A 28 8.20 -4.79 7.42
CA SER A 28 9.36 -3.90 7.47
C SER A 28 10.00 -3.70 6.10
N ALA A 29 10.19 -4.78 5.32
CA ALA A 29 10.70 -4.68 3.95
C ALA A 29 9.75 -3.86 3.05
N GLY A 30 8.45 -4.08 3.17
CA GLY A 30 7.44 -3.31 2.45
C GLY A 30 7.46 -1.82 2.83
N ALA A 31 7.60 -1.50 4.11
CA ALA A 31 7.72 -0.13 4.60
C ALA A 31 8.97 0.57 4.07
N LEU A 32 10.13 -0.11 4.07
CA LEU A 32 11.37 0.42 3.50
C LEU A 32 11.22 0.74 2.01
N LEU A 33 10.69 -0.20 1.23
CA LEU A 33 10.45 0.01 -0.20
C LEU A 33 9.47 1.16 -0.46
N LEU A 34 8.43 1.29 0.38
CA LEU A 34 7.48 2.39 0.29
C LEU A 34 8.14 3.74 0.57
N THR A 35 8.98 3.83 1.59
CA THR A 35 9.72 5.05 1.93
C THR A 35 10.68 5.45 0.80
N ILE A 36 11.46 4.52 0.27
CA ILE A 36 12.35 4.76 -0.87
C ILE A 36 11.56 5.31 -2.05
N MET A 37 10.43 4.69 -2.37
CA MET A 37 9.56 5.14 -3.45
C MET A 37 9.00 6.54 -3.21
N ALA A 38 8.60 6.87 -1.97
CA ALA A 38 8.09 8.20 -1.64
C ALA A 38 9.16 9.29 -1.80
N VAL A 39 10.42 9.00 -1.44
CA VAL A 39 11.56 9.90 -1.68
C VAL A 39 11.76 10.13 -3.18
N PHE A 40 11.75 9.07 -3.99
CA PHE A 40 11.84 9.21 -5.45
C PHE A 40 10.70 10.04 -6.03
N VAL A 41 9.46 9.84 -5.55
CA VAL A 41 8.32 10.66 -5.99
C VAL A 41 8.49 12.12 -5.61
N LYS A 42 9.04 12.42 -4.43
CA LYS A 42 9.31 13.81 -4.03
C LYS A 42 10.32 14.46 -4.97
N ILE A 43 11.44 13.78 -5.24
CA ILE A 43 12.52 14.30 -6.11
C ILE A 43 12.03 14.47 -7.54
N LEU A 44 11.35 13.46 -8.11
CA LEU A 44 10.83 13.53 -9.49
C LEU A 44 9.64 14.49 -9.61
N GLY A 45 8.88 14.68 -8.53
CA GLY A 45 7.75 15.59 -8.46
C GLY A 45 8.09 17.05 -8.64
N GLU A 46 9.35 17.45 -8.45
CA GLU A 46 9.83 18.80 -8.76
C GLU A 46 9.84 19.09 -10.27
N ARG A 47 9.89 18.05 -11.10
CA ARG A 47 10.03 18.17 -12.57
C ARG A 47 8.85 17.61 -13.34
N LEU A 48 8.15 16.63 -12.78
CA LEU A 48 7.08 15.89 -13.45
C LEU A 48 5.74 16.12 -12.77
N HIS A 49 4.67 16.22 -13.56
CA HIS A 49 3.33 16.39 -13.03
C HIS A 49 2.88 15.12 -12.28
N PRO A 50 2.18 15.21 -11.12
CA PRO A 50 1.79 14.04 -10.32
C PRO A 50 1.04 12.96 -11.11
N ALA A 51 0.23 13.37 -12.09
CA ALA A 51 -0.47 12.46 -13.00
C ALA A 51 0.49 11.60 -13.84
N GLN A 52 1.59 12.18 -14.33
CA GLN A 52 2.60 11.48 -15.12
C GLN A 52 3.38 10.49 -14.25
N LEU A 53 3.74 10.86 -13.02
CA LEU A 53 4.38 9.92 -12.08
C LEU A 53 3.45 8.74 -11.74
N MET A 54 2.17 9.02 -11.49
CA MET A 54 1.21 7.96 -11.20
C MET A 54 1.04 7.03 -12.42
N PHE A 55 0.90 7.61 -13.61
CA PHE A 55 0.74 6.87 -14.84
C PHE A 55 1.96 6.01 -15.16
N SER A 56 3.17 6.57 -15.06
CA SER A 56 4.41 5.82 -15.33
C SER A 56 4.57 4.65 -14.36
N ARG A 57 4.30 4.87 -13.06
CA ARG A 57 4.27 3.78 -12.06
C ARG A 57 3.26 2.69 -12.43
N ALA A 58 2.02 3.07 -12.74
CA ALA A 58 0.97 2.12 -13.06
C ALA A 58 1.27 1.34 -14.34
N MET A 59 1.82 2.02 -15.35
CA MET A 59 2.23 1.43 -16.62
C MET A 59 3.40 0.45 -16.44
N ILE A 60 4.44 0.82 -15.70
CA ILE A 60 5.58 -0.07 -15.42
C ILE A 60 5.11 -1.30 -14.62
N GLY A 61 4.28 -1.09 -13.60
CA GLY A 61 3.68 -2.19 -12.84
C GLY A 61 2.86 -3.11 -13.75
N PHE A 62 2.04 -2.53 -14.63
CA PHE A 62 1.26 -3.30 -15.61
C PHE A 62 2.16 -4.10 -16.55
N LEU A 63 3.19 -3.49 -17.15
CA LEU A 63 4.10 -4.16 -18.09
C LEU A 63 4.91 -5.29 -17.44
N ILE A 64 5.24 -5.17 -16.16
CA ILE A 64 5.97 -6.22 -15.44
C ILE A 64 5.02 -7.35 -15.00
N PHE A 65 3.86 -7.01 -14.42
CA PHE A 65 2.97 -8.00 -13.84
C PHE A 65 2.04 -8.67 -14.86
N ALA A 66 1.59 -7.95 -15.89
CA ALA A 66 0.68 -8.50 -16.91
C ALA A 66 1.25 -9.75 -17.61
N PRO A 67 2.47 -9.76 -18.17
CA PRO A 67 3.00 -10.95 -18.83
C PRO A 67 3.19 -12.10 -17.84
N TRP A 68 3.69 -11.84 -16.63
CA TRP A 68 3.86 -12.87 -15.60
C TRP A 68 2.52 -13.52 -15.22
N LEU A 69 1.46 -12.72 -15.09
CA LEU A 69 0.13 -13.19 -14.70
C LEU A 69 -0.55 -13.96 -15.84
N LEU A 70 -0.41 -13.48 -17.08
CA LEU A 70 -0.94 -14.16 -18.27
C LEU A 70 -0.23 -15.51 -18.54
N LEU A 71 1.07 -15.60 -18.28
CA LEU A 71 1.83 -16.85 -18.43
C LEU A 71 1.46 -17.89 -17.36
N ARG A 72 1.05 -17.46 -16.16
CA ARG A 72 0.73 -18.37 -15.06
C ARG A 72 -0.71 -18.91 -15.13
N ASP A 73 -1.67 -18.02 -15.36
CA ASP A 73 -3.10 -18.31 -15.19
C ASP A 73 -3.93 -18.06 -16.48
N GLY A 74 -3.29 -17.63 -17.57
CA GLY A 74 -3.91 -17.46 -18.89
C GLY A 74 -5.05 -16.42 -18.91
N ARG A 75 -6.06 -16.66 -19.78
CA ARG A 75 -7.25 -15.79 -19.91
C ARG A 75 -8.18 -15.83 -18.69
N ASN A 76 -8.03 -16.81 -17.79
CA ASN A 76 -8.88 -16.94 -16.60
C ASN A 76 -8.62 -15.85 -15.55
N VAL A 77 -7.47 -15.18 -15.61
CA VAL A 77 -7.12 -14.02 -14.76
C VAL A 77 -8.11 -12.86 -14.91
N ILE A 78 -8.60 -12.64 -16.14
CA ILE A 78 -9.44 -11.49 -16.49
C ILE A 78 -10.91 -11.77 -16.12
N ARG A 79 -11.26 -13.03 -15.88
CA ARG A 79 -12.64 -13.47 -15.65
C ARG A 79 -13.04 -13.21 -14.20
N THR A 80 -13.53 -12.01 -13.93
CA THR A 80 -14.03 -11.61 -12.61
C THR A 80 -15.55 -11.73 -12.53
N ASN A 81 -16.08 -12.43 -11.52
CA ASN A 81 -17.51 -12.64 -11.32
C ASN A 81 -18.27 -11.40 -10.79
N ARG A 82 -17.54 -10.29 -10.52
CA ARG A 82 -18.06 -9.04 -9.94
C ARG A 82 -17.35 -7.81 -10.55
N PRO A 83 -17.54 -7.53 -11.85
CA PRO A 83 -16.80 -6.48 -12.55
C PRO A 83 -17.05 -5.09 -11.95
N GLY A 84 -18.28 -4.76 -11.53
CA GLY A 84 -18.61 -3.48 -10.92
C GLY A 84 -17.82 -3.20 -9.63
N MET A 85 -17.73 -4.19 -8.75
CA MET A 85 -16.95 -4.08 -7.50
C MET A 85 -15.45 -3.92 -7.78
N HIS A 86 -14.96 -4.58 -8.84
CA HIS A 86 -13.56 -4.47 -9.24
C HIS A 86 -13.24 -3.08 -9.83
N LEU A 87 -14.16 -2.52 -10.62
CA LEU A 87 -14.07 -1.15 -11.14
C LEU A 87 -14.10 -0.11 -10.02
N MET A 88 -15.04 -0.22 -9.07
CA MET A 88 -15.10 0.69 -7.92
C MET A 88 -13.80 0.65 -7.11
N ARG A 89 -13.27 -0.55 -6.85
CA ARG A 89 -11.98 -0.71 -6.16
C ARG A 89 -10.84 -0.04 -6.93
N GLY A 90 -10.79 -0.23 -8.25
CA GLY A 90 -9.80 0.40 -9.12
C GLY A 90 -9.91 1.92 -9.12
N PHE A 91 -11.12 2.45 -9.23
CA PHE A 91 -11.41 3.88 -9.23
C PHE A 91 -11.00 4.54 -7.90
N TRP A 92 -11.52 4.07 -6.77
CA TRP A 92 -11.18 4.63 -5.45
C TRP A 92 -9.70 4.46 -5.12
N GLY A 93 -9.10 3.34 -5.52
CA GLY A 93 -7.66 3.11 -5.38
C GLY A 93 -6.83 4.09 -6.21
N ALA A 94 -7.22 4.35 -7.46
CA ALA A 94 -6.56 5.30 -8.35
C ALA A 94 -6.69 6.73 -7.84
N CYS A 95 -7.90 7.16 -7.44
CA CYS A 95 -8.13 8.47 -6.84
C CYS A 95 -7.30 8.67 -5.57
N GLY A 96 -7.32 7.70 -4.65
CA GLY A 96 -6.52 7.77 -3.43
C GLY A 96 -5.02 7.81 -3.69
N ASN A 97 -4.54 7.05 -4.68
CA ASN A 97 -3.14 7.07 -5.08
C ASN A 97 -2.75 8.40 -5.75
N TYR A 98 -3.62 8.98 -6.58
CA TYR A 98 -3.40 10.30 -7.17
C TYR A 98 -3.28 11.38 -6.08
N CYS A 99 -4.23 11.41 -5.14
CA CYS A 99 -4.19 12.35 -4.00
C CYS A 99 -2.92 12.19 -3.17
N PHE A 100 -2.43 10.96 -2.98
CA PHE A 100 -1.17 10.72 -2.27
C PHE A 100 0.03 11.33 -3.01
N PHE A 101 0.14 11.12 -4.32
CA PHE A 101 1.22 11.71 -5.11
C PHE A 101 1.10 13.24 -5.15
N PHE A 102 -0.11 13.77 -5.25
CA PHE A 102 -0.36 15.20 -5.18
C PHE A 102 0.11 15.78 -3.84
N ALA A 103 -0.23 15.15 -2.72
CA ALA A 103 0.21 15.58 -1.38
C ALA A 103 1.74 15.52 -1.23
N VAL A 104 2.38 14.42 -1.65
CA VAL A 104 3.84 14.26 -1.54
C VAL A 104 4.59 15.30 -2.38
N THR A 105 4.06 15.64 -3.55
CA THR A 105 4.70 16.66 -4.42
C THR A 105 4.57 18.07 -3.85
N HIS A 106 3.40 18.44 -3.30
CA HIS A 106 3.10 19.81 -2.85
C HIS A 106 3.44 20.11 -1.38
N LEU A 107 3.51 19.10 -0.52
CA LEU A 107 3.84 19.25 0.91
C LEU A 107 5.27 18.81 1.20
N VAL A 108 5.82 19.22 2.36
CA VAL A 108 7.03 18.60 2.89
C VAL A 108 6.75 17.11 3.11
N LEU A 109 7.74 16.25 2.82
CA LEU A 109 7.57 14.79 2.90
C LEU A 109 7.11 14.35 4.30
N ALA A 110 7.59 15.03 5.35
CA ALA A 110 7.18 14.80 6.73
C ALA A 110 5.67 15.04 6.93
N ASP A 111 5.14 16.18 6.49
CA ASP A 111 3.72 16.53 6.63
C ASP A 111 2.83 15.56 5.83
N ALA A 112 3.24 15.22 4.60
CA ALA A 112 2.51 14.25 3.77
C ALA A 112 2.41 12.87 4.45
N MET A 113 3.48 12.42 5.11
CA MET A 113 3.49 11.16 5.86
C MET A 113 2.73 11.27 7.19
N ALA A 114 2.77 12.42 7.85
CA ALA A 114 1.99 12.65 9.04
C ALA A 114 0.48 12.59 8.77
N LEU A 115 0.03 13.21 7.67
CA LEU A 115 -1.35 13.08 7.20
C LEU A 115 -1.72 11.63 6.87
N GLN A 116 -0.80 10.84 6.32
CA GLN A 116 -1.03 9.40 6.07
C GLN A 116 -1.32 8.62 7.35
N PHE A 117 -0.77 9.00 8.49
CA PHE A 117 -1.07 8.34 9.75
C PHE A 117 -2.51 8.58 10.24
N SER A 118 -3.23 9.57 9.70
CA SER A 118 -4.66 9.76 9.98
C SER A 118 -5.56 8.73 9.30
N ARG A 119 -5.05 7.97 8.31
CA ARG A 119 -5.81 6.93 7.57
C ARG A 119 -6.61 5.96 8.46
N PRO A 120 -6.08 5.43 9.58
CA PRO A 120 -6.82 4.52 10.45
C PRO A 120 -8.08 5.15 11.05
N LEU A 121 -8.09 6.46 11.32
CA LEU A 121 -9.30 7.15 11.81
C LEU A 121 -10.40 7.11 10.76
N PHE A 122 -10.08 7.53 9.54
CA PHE A 122 -11.02 7.48 8.42
C PHE A 122 -11.46 6.06 8.12
N MET A 123 -10.55 5.08 8.22
CA MET A 123 -10.87 3.67 8.04
C MET A 123 -11.91 3.18 9.05
N ILE A 124 -11.83 3.58 10.33
CA ILE A 124 -12.81 3.17 11.35
C ILE A 124 -14.19 3.77 11.07
N VAL A 125 -14.24 5.06 10.75
CA VAL A 125 -15.51 5.73 10.42
C VAL A 125 -16.14 5.10 9.19
N LEU A 126 -15.35 4.84 8.14
CA LEU A 126 -15.82 4.19 6.93
C LEU A 126 -16.20 2.72 7.16
N ALA A 127 -15.48 1.98 8.01
CA ALA A 127 -15.82 0.60 8.36
C ALA A 127 -17.17 0.54 9.10
N PHE A 128 -17.42 1.47 10.01
CA PHE A 128 -18.72 1.60 10.66
C PHE A 128 -19.84 1.88 9.65
N LEU A 129 -19.63 2.82 8.73
CA LEU A 129 -20.64 3.23 7.75
C LEU A 129 -20.94 2.16 6.69
N PHE A 130 -19.91 1.50 6.16
CA PHE A 130 -20.05 0.55 5.04
C PHE A 130 -20.22 -0.91 5.47
N LEU A 131 -19.60 -1.30 6.59
CA LEU A 131 -19.59 -2.69 7.06
C LEU A 131 -20.60 -2.94 8.18
N GLY A 132 -21.12 -1.88 8.80
CA GLY A 132 -22.03 -1.98 9.96
C GLY A 132 -21.37 -2.54 11.22
N GLU A 133 -20.05 -2.72 11.21
CA GLU A 133 -19.30 -3.17 12.39
C GLU A 133 -19.14 -2.01 13.37
N VAL A 134 -19.75 -2.12 14.55
CA VAL A 134 -19.52 -1.19 15.65
C VAL A 134 -18.10 -1.39 16.16
N ALA A 135 -17.21 -0.43 15.88
CA ALA A 135 -15.87 -0.44 16.45
C ALA A 135 -15.99 -0.33 17.98
N GLY A 136 -15.73 -1.42 18.70
CA GLY A 136 -15.81 -1.43 20.15
C GLY A 136 -14.97 -0.29 20.76
N ALA A 137 -15.42 0.28 21.89
CA ALA A 137 -14.84 1.47 22.52
C ALA A 137 -13.31 1.41 22.68
N ARG A 138 -12.75 0.21 22.91
CA ARG A 138 -11.30 -0.03 22.96
C ARG A 138 -10.58 0.28 21.65
N ARG A 139 -11.15 -0.07 20.49
CA ARG A 139 -10.54 0.23 19.16
C ARG A 139 -10.54 1.73 18.90
N ILE A 140 -11.65 2.41 19.20
CA ILE A 140 -11.75 3.87 19.07
C ILE A 140 -10.72 4.56 19.97
N GLY A 141 -10.60 4.14 21.23
CA GLY A 141 -9.61 4.68 22.17
C GLY A 141 -8.16 4.52 21.68
N VAL A 142 -7.79 3.35 21.16
CA VAL A 142 -6.44 3.11 20.61
C VAL A 142 -6.17 3.98 19.38
N THR A 143 -7.16 4.19 18.52
CA THR A 143 -6.97 5.04 17.32
C THR A 143 -6.90 6.51 17.66
N LEU A 144 -7.70 6.99 18.62
CA LEU A 144 -7.57 8.36 19.13
C LEU A 144 -6.22 8.59 19.83
N ALA A 145 -5.74 7.61 20.59
CA ALA A 145 -4.39 7.67 21.19
C ALA A 145 -3.29 7.68 20.10
N GLY A 146 -3.43 6.86 19.06
CA GLY A 146 -2.55 6.89 17.89
C GLY A 146 -2.59 8.25 17.18
N PHE A 147 -3.76 8.86 17.07
CA PHE A 147 -3.91 10.19 16.48
C PHE A 147 -3.29 11.30 17.32
N ALA A 148 -3.43 11.24 18.64
CA ALA A 148 -2.75 12.16 19.54
C ALA A 148 -1.22 12.09 19.37
N GLY A 149 -0.66 10.89 19.18
CA GLY A 149 0.76 10.73 18.86
C GLY A 149 1.18 11.43 17.56
N ILE A 150 0.33 11.40 16.53
CA ILE A 150 0.57 12.12 15.26
C ILE A 150 0.54 13.64 15.47
N LEU A 151 -0.42 14.14 16.25
CA LEU A 151 -0.51 15.58 16.55
C LEU A 151 0.73 16.09 17.31
N ILE A 152 1.33 15.25 18.16
CA ILE A 152 2.59 15.57 18.84
C ILE A 152 3.76 15.59 17.83
N MET A 153 3.82 14.62 16.92
CA MET A 153 4.86 14.59 15.87
C MET A 153 4.74 15.77 14.89
N LEU A 154 3.52 16.24 14.63
CA LEU A 154 3.22 17.37 13.76
C LEU A 154 3.46 18.73 14.41
N ARG A 155 3.75 18.80 15.71
CA ARG A 155 4.17 20.06 16.30
C ARG A 155 5.55 20.42 15.71
N PRO A 156 5.69 21.61 15.11
CA PRO A 156 6.98 22.07 14.62
C PRO A 156 8.01 22.14 15.75
#